data_AF-A0A7S3X0G2-F1
#
_entry.id   AF-A0A7S3X0G2-F1
#
_cell.length_a   1.000
_cell.length_b   1.000
_cell.length_c   1.000
_cell.angle_alpha   90.00
_cell.angle_beta   90.00
_cell.angle_gamma   90.00
#
_symmetry.space_group_name_H-M   'P 1'
#
loop_
_entity.id
_entity.type
_entity.pdbx_description
1 polymer ?
#
loop_
_entity_poly.entity_id
_entity_poly.type
_entity_poly.pdbx_seq_one_letter_code
_entity_poly.pdbx_strand_id
1 'polypeptide(L)'
;SGTESEAAVPPPSAAPPPPVAASPSASPSSGCDSDGWCPSPDGPTQQCRDDAGPPWADDLETYGPNVRYHDNTPAEPILPADGACPGALAGACAVKGIKAAYLDGPIDCGGQGWFCRIMPQPGWGDCSYGDCNFANCATPNADELDTDGHCHGSDDDSTYGWWVRDHHFRGYTGTLNCCCGWGEPMHGVVNRCDYRKPVSGDEVSTCRDANEEHSVDFNPTCDAHPLKPDPVTNGGMCWTVRSFAAKDDDEGGGGGGGGGGDDDDE
;
A
#
# COMPACT_ATOMS: atom_id res chain seq x y z
N SER A 1 -0.46 -30.24 63.38
CA SER A 1 0.39 -29.03 63.29
C SER A 1 1.38 -29.24 62.16
N GLY A 2 1.41 -28.32 61.20
CA GLY A 2 2.47 -28.24 60.18
C GLY A 2 2.04 -28.65 58.76
N THR A 3 1.77 -27.65 57.93
CA THR A 3 2.21 -27.58 56.52
C THR A 3 2.43 -26.11 56.20
N GLU A 4 3.69 -25.70 56.11
CA GLU A 4 4.12 -24.37 55.65
C GLU A 4 3.91 -24.26 54.13
N SER A 5 3.28 -23.17 53.71
CA SER A 5 3.16 -22.80 52.30
C SER A 5 4.39 -21.99 51.90
N GLU A 6 5.20 -22.53 50.98
CA GLU A 6 6.30 -21.83 50.35
C GLU A 6 5.74 -20.84 49.32
N ALA A 7 5.94 -19.54 49.56
CA ALA A 7 5.50 -18.47 48.67
C ALA A 7 6.55 -18.25 47.56
N ALA A 8 6.11 -18.34 46.31
CA ALA A 8 6.97 -18.12 45.14
C ALA A 8 7.37 -16.63 45.01
N VAL A 9 8.67 -16.40 44.79
CA VAL A 9 9.26 -15.08 44.55
C VAL A 9 9.02 -14.65 43.09
N PRO A 10 8.48 -13.44 42.83
CA PRO A 10 8.31 -12.95 41.47
C PRO A 10 9.65 -12.55 40.83
N PRO A 11 9.80 -12.70 39.49
CA PRO A 11 11.02 -12.34 38.79
C PRO A 11 11.25 -10.81 38.78
N PRO A 12 12.52 -10.37 38.66
CA PRO A 12 12.84 -8.94 38.64
C PRO A 12 12.29 -8.26 37.38
N SER A 13 11.69 -7.09 37.60
CA SER A 13 11.13 -6.20 36.57
C SER A 13 12.23 -5.73 35.61
N ALA A 14 12.01 -5.91 34.31
CA ALA A 14 12.94 -5.46 33.27
C ALA A 14 13.04 -3.93 33.27
N ALA A 15 14.28 -3.41 33.21
CA ALA A 15 14.53 -1.98 33.13
C ALA A 15 14.03 -1.39 31.80
N PRO A 16 13.53 -0.15 31.79
CA PRO A 16 13.10 0.52 30.57
C PRO A 16 14.29 0.75 29.61
N PRO A 17 14.08 0.71 28.29
CA PRO A 17 15.13 0.96 27.31
C PRO A 17 15.65 2.41 27.44
N PRO A 18 16.93 2.66 27.10
CA PRO A 18 17.49 4.00 27.14
C PRO A 18 16.81 4.91 26.11
N PRO A 19 16.70 6.22 26.38
CA PRO A 19 16.15 7.18 25.43
C PRO A 19 17.05 7.25 24.20
N VAL A 20 16.45 7.08 23.02
CA VAL A 20 17.13 7.25 21.73
C VAL A 20 17.53 8.71 21.61
N ALA A 21 18.83 8.96 21.41
CA ALA A 21 19.36 10.30 21.21
C ALA A 21 18.74 10.91 19.95
N ALA A 22 18.14 12.10 20.09
CA ALA A 22 17.65 12.88 18.96
C ALA A 22 18.83 13.32 18.09
N SER A 23 18.93 12.74 16.89
CA SER A 23 19.80 13.26 15.82
C SER A 23 19.25 14.60 15.32
N PRO A 24 20.13 15.53 14.90
CA PRO A 24 19.75 16.90 14.58
C PRO A 24 18.86 16.94 13.33
N SER A 25 17.81 17.77 13.40
CA SER A 25 16.89 18.10 12.30
C SER A 25 17.65 18.43 11.02
N ALA A 26 17.65 17.50 10.06
CA ALA A 26 17.75 17.85 8.66
C ALA A 26 16.39 18.40 8.23
N SER A 27 16.38 19.54 7.55
CA SER A 27 15.21 20.02 6.80
C SER A 27 14.72 18.88 5.88
N PRO A 28 13.40 18.70 5.68
CA PRO A 28 12.88 17.65 4.82
C PRO A 28 13.36 17.91 3.39
N SER A 29 14.40 17.20 2.96
CA SER A 29 14.71 17.07 1.54
C SER A 29 13.52 16.37 0.92
N SER A 30 12.88 16.97 -0.08
CA SER A 30 11.59 16.58 -0.70
C SER A 30 11.51 15.14 -1.27
N GLY A 31 12.44 14.24 -0.95
CA GLY A 31 12.61 12.94 -1.57
C GLY A 31 13.01 13.05 -3.05
N CYS A 32 13.38 14.24 -3.51
CA CYS A 32 13.75 14.53 -4.88
C CYS A 32 15.21 14.93 -4.96
N ASP A 33 15.85 14.65 -6.09
CA ASP A 33 17.25 15.01 -6.32
C ASP A 33 17.41 16.48 -6.79
N SER A 34 18.65 16.89 -7.04
CA SER A 34 18.99 18.25 -7.47
C SER A 34 18.48 18.59 -8.88
N ASP A 35 18.20 17.57 -9.69
CA ASP A 35 17.68 17.72 -11.05
C ASP A 35 16.13 17.79 -11.05
N GLY A 36 15.52 17.67 -9.86
CA GLY A 36 14.09 17.73 -9.65
C GLY A 36 13.40 16.40 -9.88
N TRP A 37 14.12 15.30 -10.01
CA TRP A 37 13.50 13.98 -10.12
C TRP A 37 13.06 13.49 -8.74
N CYS A 38 11.78 13.13 -8.63
CA CYS A 38 11.19 12.53 -7.43
C CYS A 38 10.80 11.08 -7.75
N PRO A 39 11.65 10.08 -7.48
CA PRO A 39 11.28 8.69 -7.69
C PRO A 39 10.02 8.34 -6.86
N SER A 40 9.09 7.63 -7.50
CA SER A 40 7.75 7.36 -6.96
C SER A 40 7.25 6.00 -7.49
N PRO A 41 7.60 4.87 -6.84
CA PRO A 41 8.32 4.72 -5.56
C PRO A 41 9.85 4.93 -5.62
N ASP A 42 10.49 4.95 -4.45
CA ASP A 42 11.95 4.93 -4.32
C ASP A 42 12.54 3.55 -4.67
N GLY A 43 13.80 3.54 -5.11
CA GLY A 43 14.60 2.32 -5.28
C GLY A 43 14.79 1.90 -6.74
N PRO A 44 15.46 0.76 -7.00
CA PRO A 44 15.49 0.21 -8.35
C PRO A 44 14.07 -0.18 -8.77
N THR A 45 13.80 -0.06 -10.06
CA THR A 45 12.48 -0.39 -10.60
C THR A 45 12.10 -1.84 -10.29
N GLN A 46 10.85 -2.04 -9.87
CA GLN A 46 10.18 -3.34 -9.85
C GLN A 46 9.00 -3.38 -10.83
N GLN A 47 8.90 -2.40 -11.73
CA GLN A 47 7.81 -2.30 -12.68
C GLN A 47 7.93 -3.40 -13.73
N CYS A 48 6.97 -4.33 -13.73
CA CYS A 48 6.87 -5.34 -14.76
C CYS A 48 6.18 -4.79 -16.01
N ARG A 49 6.27 -5.51 -17.14
CA ARG A 49 5.73 -5.04 -18.41
C ARG A 49 4.23 -4.73 -18.38
N ASP A 50 3.46 -5.53 -17.65
CA ASP A 50 2.00 -5.42 -17.58
C ASP A 50 1.55 -4.61 -16.34
N ASP A 51 2.49 -4.06 -15.53
CA ASP A 51 2.16 -3.05 -14.50
C ASP A 51 1.69 -1.76 -15.22
N ALA A 52 0.61 -1.17 -14.74
CA ALA A 52 -0.03 -0.02 -15.34
C ALA A 52 0.73 1.30 -15.13
N GLY A 53 0.39 2.28 -15.97
CA GLY A 53 0.99 3.61 -15.98
C GLY A 53 2.23 3.73 -16.88
N PRO A 54 2.82 4.93 -16.99
CA PRO A 54 4.02 5.14 -17.79
C PRO A 54 5.23 4.43 -17.17
N PRO A 55 6.31 4.21 -17.93
CA PRO A 55 7.55 3.69 -17.38
C PRO A 55 8.05 4.56 -16.22
N TRP A 56 8.40 3.94 -15.09
CA TRP A 56 8.85 4.65 -13.88
C TRP A 56 10.08 5.54 -14.12
N ALA A 57 10.97 5.11 -15.02
CA ALA A 57 12.16 5.88 -15.39
C ALA A 57 11.82 7.19 -16.12
N ASP A 58 10.60 7.31 -16.65
CA ASP A 58 10.14 8.45 -17.44
C ASP A 58 9.33 9.44 -16.57
N ASP A 59 9.23 9.23 -15.25
CA ASP A 59 8.40 10.06 -14.35
C ASP A 59 8.82 11.55 -14.41
N LEU A 60 10.12 11.87 -14.49
CA LEU A 60 10.57 13.27 -14.61
C LEU A 60 10.09 13.93 -15.92
N GLU A 61 10.16 13.19 -17.03
CA GLU A 61 9.68 13.68 -18.33
C GLU A 61 8.15 13.80 -18.34
N THR A 62 7.47 12.84 -17.72
CA THR A 62 6.01 12.73 -17.72
C THR A 62 5.34 13.79 -16.84
N TYR A 63 5.84 13.99 -15.63
CA TYR A 63 5.20 14.85 -14.62
C TYR A 63 5.89 16.20 -14.43
N GLY A 64 7.14 16.31 -14.86
CA GLY A 64 7.96 17.50 -14.68
C GLY A 64 8.69 17.52 -13.33
N PRO A 65 9.53 18.54 -13.12
CA PRO A 65 10.42 18.61 -11.97
C PRO A 65 9.63 18.83 -10.68
N ASN A 66 10.00 18.07 -9.66
CA ASN A 66 9.43 18.08 -8.31
C ASN A 66 7.96 17.60 -8.23
N VAL A 67 7.51 16.80 -9.20
CA VAL A 67 6.13 16.29 -9.27
C VAL A 67 6.15 14.76 -9.32
N ARG A 68 5.36 14.14 -8.44
CA ARG A 68 5.06 12.70 -8.44
C ARG A 68 3.75 12.42 -9.15
N TYR A 69 3.56 11.18 -9.60
CA TYR A 69 2.35 10.77 -10.33
C TYR A 69 1.05 11.07 -9.57
N HIS A 70 1.09 11.02 -8.25
CA HIS A 70 -0.10 11.21 -7.40
C HIS A 70 -0.28 12.65 -6.88
N ASP A 71 0.69 13.55 -7.06
CA ASP A 71 0.68 14.86 -6.39
C ASP A 71 -0.58 15.67 -6.75
N ASN A 72 -0.96 15.64 -8.03
CA ASN A 72 -2.11 16.37 -8.57
C ASN A 72 -3.42 15.57 -8.52
N THR A 73 -3.47 14.46 -7.79
CA THR A 73 -4.67 13.62 -7.65
C THR A 73 -5.43 13.94 -6.36
N PRO A 74 -6.75 13.65 -6.28
CA PRO A 74 -7.52 13.87 -5.05
C PRO A 74 -7.24 12.90 -3.90
N ALA A 75 -6.29 11.98 -4.05
CA ALA A 75 -5.91 11.02 -3.02
C ALA A 75 -5.49 11.74 -1.72
N GLU A 76 -6.13 11.36 -0.61
CA GLU A 76 -6.03 12.03 0.68
C GLU A 76 -5.65 11.03 1.79
N PRO A 77 -4.45 11.12 2.36
CA PRO A 77 -4.07 10.38 3.56
C PRO A 77 -4.96 10.73 4.76
N ILE A 78 -5.47 9.71 5.43
CA ILE A 78 -6.19 9.87 6.69
C ILE A 78 -5.22 9.67 7.84
N LEU A 79 -4.99 10.75 8.57
CA LEU A 79 -4.11 10.73 9.72
C LEU A 79 -4.84 10.21 10.97
N PRO A 80 -4.13 9.46 11.83
CA PRO A 80 -4.54 9.25 13.21
C PRO A 80 -4.93 10.55 13.93
N ALA A 81 -5.65 10.42 15.04
CA ALA A 81 -6.20 11.56 15.78
C ALA A 81 -5.14 12.55 16.32
N ASP A 82 -3.91 12.08 16.52
CA ASP A 82 -2.78 12.91 16.93
C ASP A 82 -2.12 13.68 15.76
N GLY A 83 -2.58 13.44 14.52
CA GLY A 83 -2.04 14.04 13.31
C GLY A 83 -0.67 13.51 12.89
N ALA A 84 -0.12 12.51 13.60
CA ALA A 84 1.17 11.91 13.28
C ALA A 84 1.01 10.82 12.22
N CYS A 85 2.07 10.56 11.44
CA CYS A 85 2.05 9.41 10.56
C CYS A 85 2.03 8.09 11.36
N PRO A 86 1.34 7.05 10.86
CA PRO A 86 1.43 5.70 11.38
C PRO A 86 2.88 5.24 11.48
N GLY A 87 3.16 4.36 12.44
CA GLY A 87 4.53 3.90 12.74
C GLY A 87 5.22 3.32 11.50
N ALA A 88 4.50 2.50 10.73
CA ALA A 88 4.99 1.91 9.48
C ALA A 88 5.38 2.95 8.41
N LEU A 89 4.88 4.19 8.50
CA LEU A 89 5.13 5.26 7.54
C LEU A 89 5.97 6.41 8.12
N ALA A 90 6.33 6.35 9.40
CA ALA A 90 6.96 7.47 10.10
C ALA A 90 8.26 7.91 9.43
N GLY A 91 9.10 6.95 9.01
CA GLY A 91 10.35 7.23 8.30
C GLY A 91 10.13 7.92 6.95
N ALA A 92 9.23 7.38 6.12
CA ALA A 92 8.89 7.99 4.85
C ALA A 92 8.30 9.39 5.04
N CYS A 93 7.35 9.58 5.96
CA CYS A 93 6.75 10.89 6.22
C CYS A 93 7.77 11.95 6.60
N ALA A 94 8.79 11.59 7.40
CA ALA A 94 9.83 12.52 7.81
C ALA A 94 10.70 13.00 6.62
N VAL A 95 10.81 12.19 5.57
CA VAL A 95 11.61 12.49 4.38
C VAL A 95 10.78 13.16 3.31
N LYS A 96 9.71 12.52 2.82
CA LYS A 96 8.97 12.94 1.62
C LYS A 96 7.64 13.64 1.90
N GLY A 97 7.23 13.72 3.16
CA GLY A 97 5.91 14.24 3.55
C GLY A 97 4.80 13.20 3.48
N ILE A 98 3.62 13.57 3.97
CA ILE A 98 2.54 12.65 4.32
C ILE A 98 1.97 11.92 3.09
N LYS A 99 1.60 12.66 2.04
CA LYS A 99 0.96 12.07 0.85
C LYS A 99 1.90 11.10 0.13
N ALA A 100 3.13 11.53 -0.12
CA ALA A 100 4.14 10.68 -0.75
C ALA A 100 4.47 9.45 0.13
N ALA A 101 4.53 9.57 1.46
CA ALA A 101 4.72 8.40 2.32
C ALA A 101 3.58 7.38 2.17
N TYR A 102 2.33 7.83 2.19
CA TYR A 102 1.18 6.94 2.07
C TYR A 102 1.05 6.30 0.69
N LEU A 103 1.52 6.94 -0.39
CA LEU A 103 1.35 6.43 -1.75
C LEU A 103 2.60 5.75 -2.33
N ASP A 104 3.78 6.07 -1.82
CA ASP A 104 5.05 5.52 -2.32
C ASP A 104 5.75 4.60 -1.31
N GLY A 105 5.45 4.73 -0.01
CA GLY A 105 6.30 4.18 1.04
C GLY A 105 7.67 4.88 1.08
N PRO A 106 8.77 4.18 1.42
CA PRO A 106 8.80 2.80 1.88
C PRO A 106 8.01 2.65 3.20
N ILE A 107 7.37 1.51 3.35
CA ILE A 107 6.79 1.10 4.63
C ILE A 107 7.83 0.35 5.45
N ASP A 108 7.73 0.41 6.77
CA ASP A 108 8.50 -0.40 7.71
C ASP A 108 7.54 -1.24 8.55
N CYS A 109 7.24 -2.44 8.06
CA CYS A 109 6.46 -3.42 8.78
C CYS A 109 7.33 -4.39 9.59
N GLY A 110 8.64 -4.11 9.69
CA GLY A 110 9.60 -4.99 10.36
C GLY A 110 9.74 -6.35 9.69
N GLY A 111 9.53 -6.42 8.36
CA GLY A 111 9.59 -7.67 7.60
C GLY A 111 8.40 -8.61 7.81
N GLN A 112 7.28 -8.09 8.32
CA GLN A 112 6.03 -8.84 8.44
C GLN A 112 5.18 -8.78 7.17
N GLY A 113 5.63 -8.05 6.14
CA GLY A 113 4.84 -7.80 4.96
C GLY A 113 3.67 -6.87 5.24
N TRP A 114 2.80 -6.76 4.24
CA TRP A 114 1.67 -5.85 4.25
C TRP A 114 0.50 -6.44 3.47
N PHE A 115 -0.68 -5.91 3.74
CA PHE A 115 -1.85 -6.11 2.90
C PHE A 115 -2.68 -4.83 2.84
N CYS A 116 -3.32 -4.62 1.70
CA CYS A 116 -4.18 -3.50 1.41
C CYS A 116 -5.53 -3.99 0.89
N ARG A 117 -6.58 -3.27 1.25
CA ARG A 117 -7.95 -3.49 0.78
C ARG A 117 -8.46 -2.20 0.16
N ILE A 118 -8.95 -2.27 -1.06
CA ILE A 118 -9.63 -1.14 -1.73
C ILE A 118 -11.12 -1.34 -1.52
N MET A 119 -11.71 -0.49 -0.67
CA MET A 119 -13.12 -0.55 -0.31
C MET A 119 -13.93 0.44 -1.17
N PRO A 120 -15.22 0.15 -1.46
CA PRO A 120 -16.14 1.13 -2.02
C PRO A 120 -16.13 2.45 -1.22
N GLN A 121 -16.00 3.56 -1.94
CA GLN A 121 -16.11 4.91 -1.40
C GLN A 121 -17.26 5.65 -2.11
N PRO A 122 -18.36 5.95 -1.40
CA PRO A 122 -19.48 6.70 -1.97
C PRO A 122 -19.03 8.01 -2.62
N GLY A 123 -19.48 8.24 -3.86
CA GLY A 123 -19.12 9.43 -4.65
C GLY A 123 -17.71 9.42 -5.25
N TRP A 124 -16.97 8.30 -5.13
CA TRP A 124 -15.64 8.14 -5.73
C TRP A 124 -15.56 6.85 -6.56
N GLY A 125 -15.59 5.68 -5.91
CA GLY A 125 -15.52 4.38 -6.56
C GLY A 125 -16.40 3.35 -5.84
N ASP A 126 -17.05 2.47 -6.58
CA ASP A 126 -18.02 1.48 -6.09
C ASP A 126 -17.69 0.05 -6.51
N CYS A 127 -16.41 -0.22 -6.78
CA CYS A 127 -15.91 -1.51 -7.26
C CYS A 127 -16.48 -1.93 -8.63
N SER A 128 -16.86 -0.97 -9.47
CA SER A 128 -17.34 -1.18 -10.84
C SER A 128 -16.28 -1.67 -11.85
N TYR A 129 -15.02 -1.86 -11.43
CA TYR A 129 -13.92 -2.36 -12.28
C TYR A 129 -14.03 -3.86 -12.63
N GLY A 130 -15.14 -4.52 -12.26
CA GLY A 130 -15.49 -5.87 -12.70
C GLY A 130 -14.82 -7.01 -11.92
N ASP A 131 -13.81 -6.68 -11.11
CA ASP A 131 -13.01 -7.62 -10.36
C ASP A 131 -12.89 -7.18 -8.89
N CYS A 132 -13.79 -7.71 -8.04
CA CYS A 132 -13.86 -7.41 -6.62
C CYS A 132 -13.42 -8.65 -5.83
N ASN A 133 -12.16 -9.07 -5.99
CA ASN A 133 -11.69 -10.39 -5.52
C ASN A 133 -11.45 -10.47 -4.00
N PHE A 134 -12.39 -9.98 -3.18
CA PHE A 134 -12.56 -10.48 -1.82
C PHE A 134 -13.93 -10.09 -1.23
N ALA A 135 -14.28 -10.74 -0.12
CA ALA A 135 -15.30 -10.31 0.83
C ALA A 135 -14.73 -10.17 2.24
N ASN A 136 -15.31 -9.23 2.99
CA ASN A 136 -14.96 -9.03 4.38
C ASN A 136 -15.57 -10.15 5.22
N CYS A 137 -14.78 -10.84 6.05
CA CYS A 137 -15.28 -11.96 6.86
C CYS A 137 -16.37 -11.58 7.86
N ALA A 138 -16.49 -10.30 8.22
CA ALA A 138 -17.59 -9.82 9.03
C ALA A 138 -18.95 -9.79 8.29
N THR A 139 -18.97 -9.97 6.97
CA THR A 139 -20.17 -10.04 6.13
C THR A 139 -20.77 -11.46 6.15
N PRO A 140 -22.11 -11.62 6.19
CA PRO A 140 -22.73 -12.95 6.06
C PRO A 140 -22.39 -13.63 4.74
N ASN A 141 -22.05 -14.93 4.80
CA ASN A 141 -21.66 -15.74 3.63
C ASN A 141 -20.44 -15.16 2.87
N ALA A 142 -19.46 -14.63 3.60
CA ALA A 142 -18.28 -14.02 2.99
C ALA A 142 -17.47 -15.00 2.12
N ASP A 143 -17.49 -16.29 2.42
CA ASP A 143 -16.78 -17.30 1.59
C ASP A 143 -17.47 -17.56 0.24
N GLU A 144 -18.72 -17.11 0.10
CA GLU A 144 -19.52 -17.22 -1.12
C GLU A 144 -19.65 -15.90 -1.88
N LEU A 145 -18.94 -14.84 -1.44
CA LEU A 145 -19.00 -13.50 -1.99
C LEU A 145 -17.63 -13.00 -2.44
N ASP A 146 -17.63 -12.23 -3.53
CA ASP A 146 -16.50 -11.47 -4.07
C ASP A 146 -17.04 -10.10 -4.53
N THR A 147 -17.52 -9.29 -3.58
CA THR A 147 -18.27 -8.05 -3.88
C THR A 147 -17.91 -6.84 -3.03
N ASP A 148 -17.09 -7.00 -1.98
CA ASP A 148 -16.93 -5.97 -0.96
C ASP A 148 -15.64 -5.15 -1.13
N GLY A 149 -14.80 -5.52 -2.11
CA GLY A 149 -13.62 -4.76 -2.51
C GLY A 149 -12.59 -5.60 -3.24
N HIS A 150 -11.36 -5.08 -3.32
CA HIS A 150 -10.18 -5.82 -3.76
C HIS A 150 -9.09 -5.92 -2.68
N CYS A 151 -8.44 -7.08 -2.50
CA CYS A 151 -7.37 -7.25 -1.52
C CYS A 151 -6.07 -7.67 -2.19
N HIS A 152 -4.97 -7.04 -1.79
CA HIS A 152 -3.63 -7.45 -2.17
C HIS A 152 -2.66 -7.39 -1.02
N GLY A 153 -1.55 -8.11 -1.13
CA GLY A 153 -0.45 -7.95 -0.21
C GLY A 153 0.82 -8.63 -0.67
N SER A 154 1.83 -8.56 0.19
CA SER A 154 3.10 -9.23 0.02
C SER A 154 3.70 -9.52 1.38
N ASP A 155 4.52 -10.55 1.46
CA ASP A 155 5.41 -10.81 2.60
C ASP A 155 6.68 -9.92 2.57
N ASP A 156 6.86 -9.11 1.52
CA ASP A 156 7.99 -8.20 1.34
C ASP A 156 7.55 -6.73 1.28
N ASP A 157 8.01 -5.93 2.25
CA ASP A 157 7.72 -4.50 2.41
C ASP A 157 8.14 -3.66 1.17
N SER A 158 9.18 -4.11 0.44
CA SER A 158 9.72 -3.36 -0.71
C SER A 158 8.75 -3.29 -1.90
N THR A 159 7.74 -4.15 -1.93
CA THR A 159 6.76 -4.23 -3.02
C THR A 159 5.61 -3.23 -2.89
N TYR A 160 5.42 -2.64 -1.70
CA TYR A 160 4.26 -1.81 -1.38
C TYR A 160 4.05 -0.67 -2.36
N GLY A 161 5.05 0.21 -2.52
CA GLY A 161 4.92 1.37 -3.39
C GLY A 161 4.65 0.97 -4.84
N TRP A 162 5.26 -0.13 -5.30
CA TRP A 162 5.10 -0.61 -6.67
C TRP A 162 3.70 -1.10 -6.94
N TRP A 163 3.12 -1.82 -5.97
CA TRP A 163 1.73 -2.20 -6.00
C TRP A 163 0.80 -0.97 -5.99
N VAL A 164 1.04 -0.01 -5.10
CA VAL A 164 0.21 1.20 -5.03
C VAL A 164 0.26 1.96 -6.35
N ARG A 165 1.44 2.06 -6.98
CA ARG A 165 1.60 2.69 -8.28
C ARG A 165 0.79 1.97 -9.36
N ASP A 166 0.95 0.66 -9.50
CA ASP A 166 0.19 -0.16 -10.45
C ASP A 166 -1.32 0.06 -10.27
N HIS A 167 -1.83 -0.11 -9.06
CA HIS A 167 -3.26 -0.04 -8.75
C HIS A 167 -3.83 1.37 -8.85
N HIS A 168 -2.99 2.39 -8.66
CA HIS A 168 -3.36 3.76 -8.94
C HIS A 168 -3.66 3.96 -10.43
N PHE A 169 -2.78 3.48 -11.32
CA PHE A 169 -2.94 3.64 -12.76
C PHE A 169 -3.96 2.68 -13.38
N ARG A 170 -4.25 1.54 -12.73
CA ARG A 170 -5.39 0.69 -13.10
C ARG A 170 -6.74 1.34 -12.82
N GLY A 171 -6.77 2.44 -12.06
CA GLY A 171 -8.02 3.13 -11.74
C GLY A 171 -8.86 2.39 -10.69
N TYR A 172 -8.22 1.62 -9.79
CA TYR A 172 -8.94 0.92 -8.72
C TYR A 172 -9.36 1.91 -7.64
N THR A 173 -10.45 2.61 -7.93
CA THR A 173 -10.94 3.74 -7.14
C THR A 173 -11.64 3.31 -5.87
N GLY A 174 -11.32 3.96 -4.76
CA GLY A 174 -11.97 3.67 -3.48
C GLY A 174 -11.29 4.29 -2.27
N THR A 175 -11.58 3.71 -1.10
CA THR A 175 -10.78 3.92 0.12
C THR A 175 -9.76 2.79 0.22
N LEU A 176 -8.48 3.14 0.13
CA LEU A 176 -7.37 2.21 0.32
C LEU A 176 -7.09 2.08 1.82
N ASN A 177 -7.21 0.87 2.34
CA ASN A 177 -6.96 0.52 3.73
C ASN A 177 -5.85 -0.51 3.81
N CYS A 178 -4.68 -0.11 4.30
CA CYS A 178 -3.51 -0.95 4.38
C CYS A 178 -3.08 -1.20 5.82
N CYS A 179 -2.47 -2.35 6.06
CA CYS A 179 -1.93 -2.75 7.35
C CYS A 179 -0.66 -3.58 7.15
N CYS A 180 0.26 -3.48 8.10
CA CYS A 180 1.33 -4.46 8.23
C CYS A 180 0.78 -5.83 8.64
N GLY A 181 1.47 -6.88 8.21
CA GLY A 181 1.21 -8.25 8.63
C GLY A 181 0.50 -9.09 7.58
N TRP A 182 1.28 -9.62 6.62
CA TRP A 182 0.83 -10.64 5.70
C TRP A 182 0.67 -12.00 6.42
N GLY A 183 -0.38 -12.76 6.10
CA GLY A 183 -0.65 -14.07 6.68
C GLY A 183 -1.61 -14.03 7.88
N GLU A 184 -1.16 -14.52 9.05
CA GLU A 184 -2.02 -14.67 10.24
C GLU A 184 -2.84 -13.43 10.62
N PRO A 185 -2.34 -12.18 10.53
CA PRO A 185 -3.13 -11.00 10.83
C PRO A 185 -4.38 -10.84 9.94
N MET A 186 -4.37 -11.40 8.73
CA MET A 186 -5.44 -11.34 7.75
C MET A 186 -6.51 -12.42 7.95
N HIS A 187 -6.19 -13.51 8.65
CA HIS A 187 -7.14 -14.57 8.97
C HIS A 187 -8.35 -14.02 9.73
N GLY A 188 -9.57 -14.29 9.24
CA GLY A 188 -10.81 -13.78 9.84
C GLY A 188 -11.11 -12.31 9.52
N VAL A 189 -10.37 -11.69 8.61
CA VAL A 189 -10.60 -10.32 8.08
C VAL A 189 -11.04 -10.37 6.61
N VAL A 190 -10.36 -11.17 5.81
CA VAL A 190 -10.55 -11.33 4.36
C VAL A 190 -10.71 -12.80 4.00
N ASN A 191 -11.52 -13.12 2.99
CA ASN A 191 -11.65 -14.49 2.47
C ASN A 191 -10.50 -14.84 1.50
N ARG A 192 -9.98 -13.87 0.75
CA ARG A 192 -8.91 -14.00 -0.26
C ARG A 192 -8.11 -12.70 -0.35
N CYS A 193 -6.83 -12.80 -0.72
CA CYS A 193 -6.03 -11.66 -1.18
C CYS A 193 -5.03 -12.08 -2.26
N ASP A 194 -4.86 -11.23 -3.26
CA ASP A 194 -3.90 -11.44 -4.34
C ASP A 194 -2.48 -11.05 -3.90
N TYR A 195 -1.51 -11.88 -4.23
CA TYR A 195 -0.13 -11.65 -3.83
C TYR A 195 0.60 -10.74 -4.84
N ARG A 196 1.57 -9.95 -4.38
CA ARG A 196 2.57 -9.31 -5.23
C ARG A 196 3.94 -9.86 -4.87
N LYS A 197 4.62 -10.47 -5.83
CA LYS A 197 6.01 -10.91 -5.62
C LYS A 197 6.99 -9.73 -5.65
N PRO A 198 8.10 -9.79 -4.91
CA PRO A 198 9.23 -8.92 -5.17
C PRO A 198 9.84 -9.23 -6.55
N VAL A 199 10.30 -8.19 -7.23
CA VAL A 199 10.97 -8.30 -8.54
C VAL A 199 12.37 -7.74 -8.40
N SER A 200 13.38 -8.56 -8.65
CA SER A 200 14.77 -8.10 -8.62
C SER A 200 15.14 -7.37 -9.91
N GLY A 201 16.18 -6.52 -9.86
CA GLY A 201 16.62 -5.74 -11.02
C GLY A 201 16.97 -6.59 -12.25
N ASP A 202 17.47 -7.81 -12.06
CA ASP A 202 17.79 -8.74 -13.15
C ASP A 202 16.53 -9.34 -13.80
N GLU A 203 15.41 -9.39 -13.06
CA GLU A 203 14.15 -9.99 -13.51
C GLU A 203 13.24 -8.99 -14.23
N VAL A 204 13.37 -7.68 -13.94
CA VAL A 204 12.49 -6.61 -14.48
C VAL A 204 12.30 -6.73 -15.98
N SER A 205 13.38 -6.95 -16.74
CA SER A 205 13.34 -7.03 -18.21
C SER A 205 12.54 -8.21 -18.77
N THR A 206 12.33 -9.24 -17.95
CA THR A 206 11.61 -10.47 -18.31
C THR A 206 10.30 -10.65 -17.55
N CYS A 207 10.06 -9.85 -16.51
CA CYS A 207 8.85 -9.90 -15.73
C CYS A 207 7.67 -9.41 -16.57
N ARG A 208 6.67 -10.27 -16.76
CA ARG A 208 5.42 -9.86 -17.38
C ARG A 208 4.56 -9.16 -16.34
N ASP A 209 4.28 -9.83 -15.23
CA ASP A 209 3.29 -9.38 -14.25
C ASP A 209 3.66 -9.87 -12.83
N ALA A 210 3.99 -8.95 -11.93
CA ALA A 210 4.36 -9.28 -10.55
C ALA A 210 3.18 -9.79 -9.71
N ASN A 211 1.96 -9.58 -10.17
CA ASN A 211 0.72 -9.97 -9.51
C ASN A 211 0.16 -11.30 -10.03
N GLU A 212 0.65 -11.82 -11.15
CA GLU A 212 0.25 -13.13 -11.69
C GLU A 212 1.39 -14.16 -11.70
N GLU A 213 2.66 -13.74 -11.84
CA GLU A 213 3.79 -14.65 -12.06
C GLU A 213 4.41 -15.17 -10.75
N HIS A 214 3.60 -15.79 -9.90
CA HIS A 214 4.01 -16.38 -8.62
C HIS A 214 3.28 -17.69 -8.32
N SER A 215 3.68 -18.36 -7.24
CA SER A 215 3.05 -19.59 -6.74
C SER A 215 2.46 -19.44 -5.33
N VAL A 216 2.26 -18.20 -4.88
CA VAL A 216 1.68 -17.89 -3.57
C VAL A 216 0.18 -17.67 -3.74
N ASP A 217 -0.62 -18.59 -3.21
CA ASP A 217 -2.06 -18.43 -3.10
C ASP A 217 -2.42 -18.11 -1.65
N PHE A 218 -3.18 -17.03 -1.42
CA PHE A 218 -3.70 -16.69 -0.10
C PHE A 218 -5.22 -16.64 -0.09
N ASN A 219 -5.82 -17.78 0.29
CA ASN A 219 -7.27 -17.97 0.41
C ASN A 219 -7.57 -18.61 1.78
N PRO A 220 -7.48 -17.83 2.88
CA PRO A 220 -7.64 -18.37 4.22
C PRO A 220 -9.06 -18.88 4.50
N THR A 221 -10.07 -18.42 3.76
CA THR A 221 -11.50 -18.62 4.04
C THR A 221 -11.94 -18.08 5.41
N CYS A 222 -13.13 -17.49 5.49
CA CYS A 222 -13.64 -16.90 6.71
C CYS A 222 -14.09 -17.95 7.73
N ASP A 223 -14.72 -19.04 7.27
CA ASP A 223 -15.23 -20.11 8.13
C ASP A 223 -14.13 -20.88 8.87
N ALA A 224 -12.90 -20.87 8.34
CA ALA A 224 -11.75 -21.55 8.95
C ALA A 224 -11.15 -20.77 10.14
N HIS A 225 -11.52 -19.50 10.34
CA HIS A 225 -10.85 -18.62 11.28
C HIS A 225 -11.85 -17.82 12.14
N PRO A 226 -11.55 -17.55 13.43
CA PRO A 226 -12.37 -16.65 14.23
C PRO A 226 -12.43 -15.26 13.59
N LEU A 227 -13.63 -14.69 13.50
CA LEU A 227 -13.84 -13.34 12.99
C LEU A 227 -13.02 -12.32 13.80
N LYS A 228 -12.34 -11.43 13.08
CA LYS A 228 -11.59 -10.33 13.66
C LYS A 228 -12.25 -9.00 13.31
N PRO A 229 -12.17 -7.99 14.20
CA PRO A 229 -12.55 -6.64 13.84
C PRO A 229 -11.65 -6.10 12.73
N ASP A 230 -12.13 -5.09 12.01
CA ASP A 230 -11.34 -4.46 10.96
C ASP A 230 -10.03 -3.88 11.54
N PRO A 231 -8.85 -4.28 11.01
CA PRO A 231 -7.57 -3.94 11.60
C PRO A 231 -7.23 -2.44 11.53
N VAL A 232 -7.85 -1.68 10.61
CA VAL A 232 -7.67 -0.21 10.51
C VAL A 232 -8.08 0.49 11.81
N THR A 233 -8.94 -0.14 12.62
CA THR A 233 -9.41 0.40 13.90
C THR A 233 -8.42 0.24 15.06
N ASN A 234 -7.35 -0.56 14.90
CA ASN A 234 -6.47 -0.96 16.02
C ASN A 234 -5.17 -0.13 16.16
N GLY A 235 -4.93 0.87 15.30
CA GLY A 235 -3.90 1.90 15.49
C GLY A 235 -2.45 1.48 15.19
N GLY A 236 -1.66 2.43 14.67
CA GLY A 236 -0.20 2.40 14.56
C GLY A 236 0.39 1.68 13.35
N MET A 237 -0.13 0.50 13.00
CA MET A 237 0.42 -0.35 11.92
C MET A 237 -0.48 -0.41 10.68
N CYS A 238 -1.56 0.38 10.67
CA CYS A 238 -2.48 0.52 9.56
C CYS A 238 -2.57 1.97 9.13
N TRP A 239 -2.87 2.18 7.85
CA TRP A 239 -3.01 3.49 7.25
C TRP A 239 -4.09 3.48 6.17
N THR A 240 -4.69 4.65 5.95
CA THR A 240 -5.82 4.81 5.03
C THR A 240 -5.58 5.96 4.08
N VAL A 241 -5.92 5.77 2.81
CA VAL A 241 -6.01 6.82 1.79
C VAL A 241 -7.44 6.85 1.27
N ARG A 242 -8.10 8.00 1.35
CA ARG A 242 -9.38 8.24 0.68
C ARG A 242 -9.14 8.75 -0.73
N SER A 243 -10.14 8.55 -1.58
CA SER A 243 -10.09 8.98 -2.97
C SER A 243 -8.86 8.40 -3.68
N PHE A 244 -8.52 7.15 -3.37
CA PHE A 244 -7.40 6.45 -3.99
C PHE A 244 -7.70 6.20 -5.47
N ALA A 245 -6.66 6.28 -6.30
CA ALA A 245 -6.71 6.28 -7.77
C ALA A 245 -7.60 7.39 -8.35
N ALA A 246 -7.45 7.70 -9.63
CA ALA A 246 -8.33 8.66 -10.29
C ALA A 246 -9.65 8.01 -10.71
N LYS A 247 -10.76 8.70 -10.45
CA LYS A 247 -12.02 8.44 -11.14
C LYS A 247 -11.94 9.20 -12.47
N ASP A 248 -12.00 8.49 -13.59
CA ASP A 248 -12.07 9.11 -14.93
C ASP A 248 -13.45 9.74 -15.17
N ASP A 249 -13.82 10.72 -14.35
CA ASP A 249 -15.05 11.50 -14.51
C ASP A 249 -14.67 12.99 -14.43
N ASP A 250 -13.85 13.45 -15.38
CA ASP A 250 -13.98 14.78 -15.99
C ASP A 250 -12.95 14.94 -17.12
N GLU A 251 -13.47 15.15 -18.33
CA GLU A 251 -12.72 15.63 -19.48
C GLU A 251 -11.91 16.89 -19.10
N GLY A 252 -10.59 16.75 -18.90
CA GLY A 252 -9.76 17.94 -18.68
C GLY A 252 -8.40 17.73 -18.03
N GLY A 253 -7.61 16.74 -18.44
CA GLY A 253 -6.31 16.51 -17.78
C GLY A 253 -5.32 15.62 -18.50
N GLY A 254 -4.93 15.95 -19.74
CA GLY A 254 -3.57 15.67 -20.21
C GLY A 254 -3.19 14.22 -20.55
N GLY A 255 -4.09 13.43 -21.13
CA GLY A 255 -3.69 12.25 -21.89
C GLY A 255 -3.11 12.67 -23.24
N GLY A 256 -1.81 12.97 -23.29
CA GLY A 256 -1.06 13.23 -24.51
C GLY A 256 -0.95 11.98 -25.40
N GLY A 257 -2.06 11.60 -26.03
CA GLY A 257 -2.10 10.61 -27.09
C GLY A 257 -1.47 11.19 -28.36
N GLY A 258 -0.16 11.04 -28.51
CA GLY A 258 0.55 11.28 -29.76
C GLY A 258 0.18 10.22 -30.80
N GLY A 259 -1.01 10.34 -31.39
CA GLY A 259 -1.40 9.61 -32.59
C GLY A 259 -0.85 10.35 -33.80
N GLY A 260 0.09 9.71 -34.50
CA GLY A 260 0.80 10.24 -35.66
C GLY A 260 -0.13 10.76 -36.76
N GLY A 261 0.24 11.91 -37.30
CA GLY A 261 -0.31 12.41 -38.56
C GLY A 261 0.22 11.58 -39.71
N ASP A 262 -0.71 10.91 -40.40
CA ASP A 262 -0.54 10.53 -41.79
C ASP A 262 -1.38 11.51 -42.61
N ASP A 263 -0.79 12.67 -42.92
CA ASP A 263 -1.13 13.42 -44.12
C ASP A 263 -0.13 12.96 -45.19
N ASP A 264 -0.61 12.36 -46.27
CA ASP A 264 -0.25 12.79 -47.63
C ASP A 264 -1.13 12.08 -48.67
N ASP A 265 -1.82 12.95 -49.40
CA ASP A 265 -2.58 12.83 -50.63
C ASP A 265 -1.99 11.92 -51.73
N GLU A 266 -2.85 11.11 -52.38
CA GLU A 266 -3.21 11.16 -53.84
C GLU A 266 -4.25 10.09 -54.23
#